data_AF-A0A6I1QH91-F1
#
_entry.id   AF-A0A6I1QH91-F1
#
_cell.length_a   1.000
_cell.length_b   1.000
_cell.length_c   1.000
_cell.angle_alpha   90.00
_cell.angle_beta   90.00
_cell.angle_gamma   90.00
#
_symmetry.space_group_name_H-M   'P 1'
#
loop_
_entity.id
_entity.type
_entity.pdbx_description
1 polymer ?
#
loop_
_entity_poly.entity_id
_entity_poly.type
_entity_poly.pdbx_seq_one_letter_code
_entity_poly.pdbx_strand_id
1 'polypeptide(L)'
;MTQYHSGVATSARDDGGQPPYLYPDYVGTRLRAPLKPLIVLPESLADDTGPVFGRGSVGERDNDLTRRHRGEPLGERIIVSGRVLDDNGRPVKGGLIEVWQANAAGRYAHDSDQHPAPLDPNFVGAGRCLTDDHGRYAFVTIKPGAYPWQNHNNAWRPAHIHFSLFGQGFGSHLVTQMYFPGDPLFDQDPIFQLVRDPAARQLMIASLSAATDRSASAGPRYRRRRASSTRAPIRSPGSASWSRARPRQTSSSTRSTTAASRSSAPARRRSSGSTFSAIPAMTWTTGPTTGSGKRCA
;
A
#
# COMPACT_ATOMS: atom_id res chain seq x y z
N MET A 1 27.82 -38.46 -7.38
CA MET A 1 26.35 -38.39 -7.24
C MET A 1 26.05 -37.14 -6.42
N THR A 2 25.90 -35.99 -7.09
CA THR A 2 25.82 -34.69 -6.43
C THR A 2 24.39 -34.45 -5.97
N GLN A 3 24.18 -34.44 -4.65
CA GLN A 3 22.88 -34.16 -4.04
C GLN A 3 22.47 -32.72 -4.32
N TYR A 4 21.41 -32.54 -5.10
CA TYR A 4 20.68 -31.28 -5.18
C TYR A 4 20.00 -31.03 -3.83
N HIS A 5 20.52 -30.07 -3.06
CA HIS A 5 19.77 -29.50 -1.95
C HIS A 5 18.62 -28.69 -2.56
N SER A 6 17.40 -29.21 -2.47
CA SER A 6 16.17 -28.49 -2.80
C SER A 6 15.93 -27.41 -1.75
N GLY A 7 16.61 -26.28 -1.91
CA GLY A 7 16.23 -25.04 -1.27
C GLY A 7 14.84 -24.64 -1.77
N VAL A 8 13.83 -24.85 -0.94
CA VAL A 8 12.51 -24.25 -1.13
C VAL A 8 12.74 -22.74 -1.08
N ALA A 9 12.71 -22.09 -2.24
CA ALA A 9 12.73 -20.64 -2.31
C ALA A 9 11.42 -20.15 -1.68
N THR A 10 11.51 -19.71 -0.42
CA THR A 10 10.45 -18.93 0.21
C THR A 10 10.24 -17.69 -0.66
N SER A 11 9.03 -17.53 -1.19
CA SER A 11 8.68 -16.26 -1.85
C SER A 11 8.86 -15.15 -0.82
N ALA A 12 9.41 -14.01 -1.21
CA ALA A 12 9.63 -12.85 -0.33
C ALA A 12 8.36 -12.27 0.32
N ARG A 13 7.17 -12.82 0.03
CA ARG A 13 5.91 -12.56 0.75
C ARG A 13 5.69 -13.41 2.02
N ASP A 14 6.56 -14.38 2.27
CA ASP A 14 6.50 -15.27 3.44
C ASP A 14 7.50 -14.81 4.51
N ASP A 15 7.47 -13.51 4.83
CA ASP A 15 8.33 -12.85 5.82
C ASP A 15 7.86 -13.07 7.27
N GLY A 16 6.82 -13.89 7.47
CA GLY A 16 6.21 -14.17 8.77
C GLY A 16 5.20 -13.10 9.24
N GLY A 17 5.04 -11.99 8.52
CA GLY A 17 4.09 -10.93 8.84
C GLY A 17 2.68 -11.17 8.28
N GLN A 18 2.55 -12.01 7.25
CA GLN A 18 1.27 -12.32 6.62
C GLN A 18 0.50 -13.42 7.37
N PRO A 19 -0.85 -13.37 7.37
CA PRO A 19 -1.66 -14.40 7.97
C PRO A 19 -1.53 -15.74 7.23
N PRO A 20 -1.60 -16.89 7.93
CA PRO A 20 -1.67 -18.18 7.27
C PRO A 20 -2.99 -18.32 6.51
N TYR A 21 -2.99 -19.08 5.41
CA TYR A 21 -4.21 -19.35 4.67
C TYR A 21 -5.26 -20.13 5.48
N LEU A 22 -4.82 -21.10 6.28
CA LEU A 22 -5.68 -21.88 7.18
C LEU A 22 -5.53 -21.38 8.61
N TYR A 23 -6.63 -20.98 9.22
CA TYR A 23 -6.70 -20.58 10.62
C TYR A 23 -8.02 -21.04 11.22
N PRO A 24 -8.04 -22.19 11.93
CA PRO A 24 -9.28 -22.87 12.30
C PRO A 24 -10.29 -22.04 13.11
N ASP A 25 -9.84 -21.06 13.89
CA ASP A 25 -10.70 -20.19 14.70
C ASP A 25 -11.42 -19.13 13.86
N TYR A 26 -10.85 -18.76 12.71
CA TYR A 26 -11.58 -18.10 11.64
C TYR A 26 -12.20 -19.19 10.75
N VAL A 27 -13.43 -19.60 11.11
CA VAL A 27 -14.13 -20.76 10.54
C VAL A 27 -14.22 -20.70 9.01
N GLY A 28 -14.33 -19.49 8.46
CA GLY A 28 -14.36 -19.25 7.02
C GLY A 28 -13.13 -19.78 6.25
N THR A 29 -11.98 -19.94 6.91
CA THR A 29 -10.76 -20.46 6.25
C THR A 29 -10.78 -21.97 6.06
N ARG A 30 -11.54 -22.72 6.87
CA ARG A 30 -11.50 -24.20 6.89
C ARG A 30 -11.80 -24.83 5.54
N LEU A 31 -12.70 -24.22 4.76
CA LEU A 31 -13.11 -24.68 3.43
C LEU A 31 -12.54 -23.83 2.29
N ARG A 32 -11.73 -22.80 2.60
CA ARG A 32 -11.24 -21.81 1.63
C ARG A 32 -9.73 -21.71 1.57
N ALA A 33 -9.01 -22.38 2.47
CA ALA A 33 -7.57 -22.48 2.42
C ALA A 33 -7.12 -23.50 1.35
N PRO A 34 -6.11 -23.17 0.52
CA PRO A 34 -5.53 -24.14 -0.40
C PRO A 34 -4.92 -25.32 0.36
N LEU A 35 -5.19 -26.53 -0.13
CA LEU A 35 -4.66 -27.78 0.43
C LEU A 35 -3.22 -28.07 0.00
N LYS A 36 -2.75 -27.41 -1.06
CA LYS A 36 -1.40 -27.58 -1.61
C LYS A 36 -0.60 -26.29 -1.40
N PRO A 37 0.72 -26.37 -1.22
CA PRO A 37 1.58 -25.19 -1.18
C PRO A 37 1.44 -24.35 -2.46
N LEU A 38 1.67 -23.04 -2.33
CA LEU A 38 1.74 -22.15 -3.48
C LEU A 38 2.92 -22.54 -4.38
N ILE A 39 2.73 -22.43 -5.69
CA ILE A 39 3.81 -22.56 -6.66
C ILE A 39 4.41 -21.18 -6.86
N VAL A 40 5.67 -21.01 -6.47
CA VAL A 40 6.41 -19.75 -6.67
C VAL A 40 6.88 -19.69 -8.12
N LEU A 41 6.37 -18.72 -8.86
CA LEU A 41 6.78 -18.43 -10.23
C LEU A 41 7.89 -17.38 -10.24
N PRO A 42 8.83 -17.43 -11.20
CA PRO A 42 9.76 -16.32 -11.43
C PRO A 42 8.98 -15.05 -11.76
N GLU A 43 9.43 -13.92 -11.22
CA GLU A 43 8.86 -12.61 -11.54
C GLU A 43 8.89 -12.35 -13.05
N SER A 44 7.78 -11.81 -13.55
CA SER A 44 7.58 -11.47 -14.95
C SER A 44 7.07 -10.03 -15.08
N LEU A 45 7.09 -9.49 -16.30
CA LEU A 45 6.49 -8.17 -16.57
C LEU A 45 5.00 -8.09 -16.18
N ALA A 46 4.29 -9.23 -16.12
CA ALA A 46 2.90 -9.24 -15.69
C ALA A 46 2.75 -8.93 -14.20
N ASP A 47 3.77 -9.22 -13.38
CA ASP A 47 3.77 -8.97 -11.94
C ASP A 47 4.13 -7.51 -11.63
N ASP A 48 5.04 -6.95 -12.43
CA ASP A 48 5.59 -5.59 -12.28
C ASP A 48 4.73 -4.49 -12.91
N THR A 49 3.74 -4.86 -13.74
CA THR A 49 2.83 -3.90 -14.36
C THR A 49 1.45 -3.97 -13.72
N GLY A 50 0.74 -2.85 -13.72
CA GLY A 50 -0.57 -2.73 -13.10
C GLY A 50 -1.44 -1.67 -13.80
N PRO A 51 -2.73 -1.62 -13.45
CA PRO A 51 -3.62 -0.59 -13.97
C PRO A 51 -3.15 0.80 -13.53
N VAL A 52 -3.26 1.77 -14.43
CA VAL A 52 -3.02 3.19 -14.12
C VAL A 52 -4.37 3.89 -13.98
N PHE A 53 -4.64 4.41 -12.80
CA PHE A 53 -5.87 5.14 -12.50
C PHE A 53 -5.69 6.62 -12.82
N GLY A 54 -6.06 7.00 -14.05
CA GLY A 54 -5.89 8.35 -14.59
C GLY A 54 -6.89 9.38 -14.07
N ARG A 55 -6.72 10.63 -14.52
CA ARG A 55 -7.66 11.73 -14.24
C ARG A 55 -9.07 11.37 -14.75
N GLY A 56 -10.07 11.52 -13.88
CA GLY A 56 -11.48 11.30 -14.20
C GLY A 56 -12.04 9.98 -13.67
N SER A 57 -11.21 8.97 -13.43
CA SER A 57 -11.65 7.70 -12.84
C SER A 57 -11.95 7.80 -11.35
N VAL A 58 -11.31 8.75 -10.65
CA VAL A 58 -11.49 9.04 -9.23
C VAL A 58 -11.87 10.52 -9.07
N GLY A 59 -13.03 10.79 -8.49
CA GLY A 59 -13.53 12.14 -8.25
C GLY A 59 -12.83 12.82 -7.07
N GLU A 60 -12.75 14.16 -7.10
CA GLU A 60 -12.07 14.95 -6.05
C GLU A 60 -12.72 14.81 -4.66
N ARG A 61 -14.00 14.43 -4.61
CA ARG A 61 -14.76 14.21 -3.37
C ARG A 61 -14.96 12.74 -3.06
N ASP A 62 -14.29 11.84 -3.78
CA ASP A 62 -14.45 10.40 -3.58
C ASP A 62 -13.89 9.88 -2.26
N ASN A 63 -13.10 10.70 -1.59
CA ASN A 63 -12.51 10.44 -0.30
C ASN A 63 -13.28 11.05 0.89
N ASP A 64 -14.38 11.77 0.64
CA ASP A 64 -15.26 12.30 1.69
C ASP A 64 -16.56 11.49 1.72
N LEU A 65 -16.60 10.51 2.63
CA LEU A 65 -17.73 9.61 2.82
C LEU A 65 -18.93 10.32 3.45
N THR A 66 -18.76 11.54 3.98
CA THR A 66 -19.84 12.27 4.68
C THR A 66 -20.60 13.24 3.78
N ARG A 67 -20.17 13.45 2.53
CA ARG A 67 -20.74 14.45 1.61
C ARG A 67 -21.45 13.87 0.39
N ARG A 68 -21.78 12.57 0.39
CA ARG A 68 -22.41 11.89 -0.75
C ARG A 68 -23.94 11.96 -0.74
N HIS A 69 -24.52 12.49 0.33
CA HIS A 69 -25.95 12.50 0.58
C HIS A 69 -26.46 13.91 0.88
N ARG A 70 -27.78 14.07 0.99
CA ARG A 70 -28.41 15.37 1.26
C ARG A 70 -28.20 15.84 2.70
N GLY A 71 -28.12 14.91 3.65
CA GLY A 71 -27.86 15.18 5.06
C GLY A 71 -26.47 14.74 5.49
N GLU A 72 -26.15 15.04 6.75
CA GLU A 72 -24.92 14.57 7.40
C GLU A 72 -25.15 13.18 8.02
N PRO A 73 -24.17 12.27 7.90
CA PRO A 73 -24.24 10.98 8.57
C PRO A 73 -24.07 11.11 10.09
N LEU A 74 -24.68 10.18 10.82
CA LEU A 74 -24.62 10.09 12.27
C LEU A 74 -23.34 9.38 12.72
N GLY A 75 -22.70 9.93 13.75
CA GLY A 75 -21.57 9.30 14.44
C GLY A 75 -20.37 10.23 14.63
N GLU A 76 -19.27 9.67 15.11
CA GLU A 76 -18.03 10.39 15.35
C GLU A 76 -17.32 10.67 14.02
N ARG A 77 -17.28 11.93 13.60
CA ARG A 77 -16.54 12.33 12.40
C ARG A 77 -15.04 12.21 12.65
N ILE A 78 -14.36 11.48 11.77
CA ILE A 78 -12.92 11.27 11.84
C ILE A 78 -12.26 11.57 10.48
N ILE A 79 -10.97 11.90 10.53
CA ILE A 79 -10.11 11.91 9.35
C ILE A 79 -9.16 10.75 9.47
N VAL A 80 -9.10 9.89 8.46
CA VAL A 80 -8.14 8.80 8.36
C VAL A 80 -7.12 9.18 7.30
N SER A 81 -5.84 9.26 7.68
CA SER A 81 -4.78 9.71 6.79
C SER A 81 -3.52 8.88 6.96
N GLY A 82 -2.64 8.93 5.97
CA GLY A 82 -1.40 8.17 6.06
C GLY A 82 -0.49 8.35 4.87
N ARG A 83 0.53 7.51 4.81
CA ARG A 83 1.45 7.40 3.66
C ARG A 83 1.59 5.96 3.21
N VAL A 84 1.66 5.77 1.91
CA VAL A 84 2.01 4.51 1.25
C VAL A 84 3.44 4.61 0.74
N LEU A 85 4.27 3.69 1.22
CA LEU A 85 5.69 3.59 0.88
C LEU A 85 5.99 2.19 0.33
N ASP A 86 7.00 2.06 -0.54
CA ASP A 86 7.59 0.76 -0.90
C ASP A 86 8.58 0.27 0.17
N ASP A 87 9.14 -0.93 -0.01
CA ASP A 87 10.10 -1.55 0.92
C ASP A 87 11.40 -0.77 1.08
N ASN A 88 11.69 0.13 0.13
CA ASN A 88 12.84 1.02 0.18
C ASN A 88 12.48 2.38 0.80
N GLY A 89 11.27 2.54 1.35
CA GLY A 89 10.77 3.77 1.94
C GLY A 89 10.41 4.86 0.92
N ARG A 90 10.31 4.53 -0.37
CA ARG A 90 9.96 5.50 -1.42
C ARG A 90 8.44 5.68 -1.49
N PRO A 91 7.95 6.91 -1.71
CA PRO A 91 6.52 7.15 -1.82
C PRO A 91 5.91 6.46 -3.05
N VAL A 92 4.80 5.75 -2.85
CA VAL A 92 3.98 5.23 -3.94
C VAL A 92 3.07 6.36 -4.42
N LYS A 93 3.42 6.98 -5.55
CA LYS A 93 2.64 8.07 -6.18
C LYS A 93 1.53 7.53 -7.06
N GLY A 94 0.33 8.12 -6.96
CA GLY A 94 -0.80 7.79 -7.82
C GLY A 94 -1.36 6.38 -7.62
N GLY A 95 -1.06 5.75 -6.48
CA GLY A 95 -1.66 4.47 -6.09
C GLY A 95 -3.12 4.68 -5.71
N LEU A 96 -3.99 3.75 -6.14
CA LEU A 96 -5.41 3.78 -5.78
C LEU A 96 -5.60 3.16 -4.40
N ILE A 97 -6.28 3.89 -3.53
CA ILE A 97 -6.77 3.41 -2.25
C ILE A 97 -8.28 3.43 -2.28
N GLU A 98 -8.89 2.29 -1.98
CA GLU A 98 -10.32 2.15 -1.79
C GLU A 98 -10.59 1.71 -0.36
N VAL A 99 -11.63 2.26 0.25
CA VAL A 99 -12.06 1.93 1.60
C VAL A 99 -13.53 1.56 1.63
N TRP A 100 -13.86 0.63 2.51
CA TRP A 100 -15.24 0.30 2.85
C TRP A 100 -15.39 -0.04 4.33
N GLN A 101 -16.53 0.32 4.91
CA GLN A 101 -16.81 0.17 6.34
C GLN A 101 -18.31 0.17 6.65
N ALA A 102 -18.64 -0.28 7.86
CA ALA A 102 -19.96 -0.10 8.43
C ALA A 102 -20.21 1.37 8.85
N ASN A 103 -21.47 1.70 9.10
CA ASN A 103 -21.86 2.96 9.76
C ASN A 103 -21.51 2.95 11.27
N ALA A 104 -21.83 4.04 11.98
CA ALA A 104 -21.58 4.18 13.42
C ALA A 104 -22.29 3.12 14.30
N ALA A 105 -23.35 2.49 13.79
CA ALA A 105 -24.09 1.44 14.48
C ALA A 105 -23.62 0.02 14.10
N GLY A 106 -22.54 -0.12 13.31
CA GLY A 106 -22.07 -1.43 12.87
C GLY A 106 -22.98 -2.07 11.81
N ARG A 107 -23.66 -1.29 10.98
CA ARG A 107 -24.44 -1.78 9.83
C ARG A 107 -23.78 -1.38 8.51
N TYR A 108 -23.57 -2.35 7.63
CA TYR A 108 -23.18 -2.12 6.25
C TYR A 108 -24.40 -1.83 5.38
N ALA A 109 -24.25 -0.89 4.44
CA ALA A 109 -25.19 -0.68 3.35
C ALA A 109 -25.03 -1.78 2.28
N HIS A 110 -25.30 -3.03 2.66
CA HIS A 110 -25.16 -4.21 1.82
C HIS A 110 -26.32 -5.18 2.05
N ASP A 111 -26.91 -5.71 0.98
CA ASP A 111 -28.14 -6.51 1.03
C ASP A 111 -28.00 -7.79 1.87
N SER A 112 -26.80 -8.36 1.94
CA SER A 112 -26.52 -9.55 2.76
C SER A 112 -26.26 -9.25 4.24
N ASP A 113 -26.14 -7.99 4.65
CA ASP A 113 -26.00 -7.66 6.07
C ASP A 113 -27.38 -7.73 6.74
N GLN A 114 -27.52 -8.64 7.71
CA GLN A 114 -28.75 -8.91 8.46
C GLN A 114 -28.68 -8.42 9.92
N HIS A 115 -27.63 -7.68 10.30
CA HIS A 115 -27.49 -7.13 11.64
C HIS A 115 -28.65 -6.17 11.97
N PRO A 116 -29.40 -6.32 13.07
CA PRO A 116 -30.62 -5.51 13.33
C PRO A 116 -30.37 -4.02 13.61
N ALA A 117 -29.13 -3.53 13.58
CA ALA A 117 -28.85 -2.10 13.68
C ALA A 117 -29.39 -1.32 12.46
N PRO A 118 -29.81 -0.06 12.66
CA PRO A 118 -30.35 0.76 11.58
C PRO A 118 -29.29 1.11 10.54
N LEU A 119 -29.73 1.17 9.28
CA LEU A 119 -29.00 1.89 8.24
C LEU A 119 -29.04 3.39 8.52
N ASP A 120 -28.00 4.10 8.08
CA ASP A 120 -28.00 5.56 8.04
C ASP A 120 -28.29 5.99 6.59
N PRO A 121 -29.40 6.71 6.32
CA PRO A 121 -29.75 7.12 4.96
C PRO A 121 -28.74 8.10 4.33
N ASN A 122 -27.85 8.68 5.14
CA ASN A 122 -26.80 9.60 4.71
C ASN A 122 -25.40 8.97 4.71
N PHE A 123 -25.27 7.63 4.88
CA PHE A 123 -23.98 6.95 4.90
C PHE A 123 -24.01 5.60 4.15
N VAL A 124 -23.22 5.50 3.07
CA VAL A 124 -22.97 4.24 2.36
C VAL A 124 -21.71 3.52 2.85
N GLY A 125 -20.71 4.28 3.32
CA GLY A 125 -19.49 3.72 3.90
C GLY A 125 -18.42 3.27 2.92
N ALA A 126 -18.42 3.78 1.68
CA ALA A 126 -17.40 3.47 0.66
C ALA A 126 -16.76 4.75 0.09
N GLY A 127 -15.46 4.71 -0.16
CA GLY A 127 -14.73 5.82 -0.77
C GLY A 127 -13.42 5.39 -1.41
N ARG A 128 -12.81 6.30 -2.16
CA ARG A 128 -11.54 6.05 -2.83
C ARG A 128 -10.74 7.33 -3.08
N CYS A 129 -9.43 7.21 -3.15
CA CYS A 129 -8.54 8.32 -3.49
C CYS A 129 -7.28 7.82 -4.22
N LEU A 130 -6.54 8.76 -4.81
CA LEU A 130 -5.19 8.50 -5.30
C LEU A 130 -4.17 9.10 -4.33
N THR A 131 -3.07 8.40 -4.10
CA THR A 131 -1.95 8.96 -3.33
C THR A 131 -1.28 10.11 -4.07
N ASP A 132 -0.80 11.10 -3.31
CA ASP A 132 -0.07 12.24 -3.87
C ASP A 132 1.40 11.91 -4.24
N ASP A 133 2.16 12.92 -4.67
CA ASP A 133 3.58 12.79 -5.05
C ASP A 133 4.49 12.36 -3.89
N HIS A 134 4.01 12.46 -2.65
CA HIS A 134 4.67 12.04 -1.43
C HIS A 134 4.07 10.76 -0.83
N GLY A 135 3.17 10.09 -1.57
CA GLY A 135 2.48 8.87 -1.15
C GLY A 135 1.39 9.09 -0.11
N ARG A 136 0.98 10.35 0.15
CA ARG A 136 -0.01 10.67 1.17
C ARG A 136 -1.42 10.40 0.69
N TYR A 137 -2.31 10.06 1.62
CA TYR A 137 -3.75 9.93 1.40
C TYR A 137 -4.53 10.45 2.60
N ALA A 138 -5.81 10.79 2.38
CA ALA A 138 -6.73 11.13 3.44
C ALA A 138 -8.18 10.82 3.04
N PHE A 139 -8.96 10.36 4.02
CA PHE A 139 -10.40 10.14 3.96
C PHE A 139 -11.09 10.92 5.09
N VAL A 140 -12.26 11.48 4.80
CA VAL A 140 -13.18 12.00 5.81
C VAL A 140 -14.32 11.00 5.94
N THR A 141 -14.56 10.49 7.14
CA THR A 141 -15.57 9.45 7.37
C THR A 141 -16.17 9.54 8.78
N ILE A 142 -17.05 8.60 9.10
CA ILE A 142 -17.56 8.35 10.44
C ILE A 142 -16.83 7.14 11.02
N LYS A 143 -16.45 7.18 12.30
CA LYS A 143 -15.91 6.02 12.99
C LYS A 143 -16.93 4.87 12.98
N PRO A 144 -16.61 3.70 12.42
CA PRO A 144 -17.54 2.59 12.34
C PRO A 144 -17.81 2.00 13.73
N GLY A 145 -19.01 1.47 13.91
CA GLY A 145 -19.34 0.63 15.07
C GLY A 145 -18.79 -0.79 14.92
N ALA A 146 -18.54 -1.45 16.04
CA ALA A 146 -18.38 -2.90 16.08
C ALA A 146 -19.68 -3.60 15.65
N TYR A 147 -19.59 -4.82 15.11
CA TYR A 147 -20.75 -5.56 14.66
C TYR A 147 -20.65 -7.06 14.94
N PRO A 148 -21.78 -7.75 15.20
CA PRO A 148 -21.81 -9.18 15.38
C PRO A 148 -21.73 -9.90 14.03
N TRP A 149 -21.19 -11.10 14.02
CA TRP A 149 -21.06 -11.91 12.82
C TRP A 149 -21.11 -13.40 13.16
N GLN A 150 -21.31 -14.23 12.14
CA GLN A 150 -21.49 -15.67 12.31
C GLN A 150 -20.16 -16.41 12.17
N ASN A 151 -19.34 -16.41 13.22
CA ASN A 151 -18.09 -17.19 13.29
C ASN A 151 -18.08 -18.20 14.45
N HIS A 152 -18.14 -17.71 15.68
CA HIS A 152 -18.40 -18.50 16.89
C HIS A 152 -19.61 -17.91 17.63
N ASN A 153 -20.05 -18.59 18.70
CA ASN A 153 -21.11 -18.05 19.54
C ASN A 153 -20.73 -16.65 20.05
N ASN A 154 -21.64 -15.68 19.90
CA ASN A 154 -21.42 -14.29 20.29
C ASN A 154 -20.15 -13.65 19.69
N ALA A 155 -19.83 -13.94 18.42
CA ALA A 155 -18.67 -13.31 17.76
C ALA A 155 -18.97 -11.86 17.36
N TRP A 156 -18.03 -10.97 17.67
CA TRP A 156 -18.07 -9.55 17.31
C TRP A 156 -16.78 -9.18 16.59
N ARG A 157 -16.89 -8.30 15.60
CA ARG A 157 -15.73 -7.64 14.99
C ARG A 157 -15.49 -6.30 15.69
N PRO A 158 -14.24 -5.95 16.05
CA PRO A 158 -13.87 -4.62 16.53
C PRO A 158 -14.22 -3.56 15.49
N ALA A 159 -14.22 -2.29 15.87
CA ALA A 159 -14.38 -1.21 14.90
C ALA A 159 -13.22 -1.26 13.89
N HIS A 160 -13.53 -1.32 12.60
CA HIS A 160 -12.51 -1.39 11.55
C HIS A 160 -12.96 -0.75 10.22
N ILE A 161 -11.98 -0.36 9.43
CA ILE A 161 -12.15 0.10 8.05
C ILE A 161 -11.34 -0.82 7.15
N HIS A 162 -11.97 -1.37 6.11
CA HIS A 162 -11.26 -2.16 5.12
C HIS A 162 -10.53 -1.25 4.12
N PHE A 163 -9.37 -1.71 3.66
CA PHE A 163 -8.54 -1.04 2.67
C PHE A 163 -8.22 -1.99 1.51
N SER A 164 -8.32 -1.50 0.28
CA SER A 164 -7.73 -2.08 -0.94
C SER A 164 -6.72 -1.07 -1.49
N LEU A 165 -5.49 -1.50 -1.69
CA LEU A 165 -4.37 -0.67 -2.10
C LEU A 165 -3.74 -1.23 -3.37
N PHE A 166 -3.85 -0.50 -4.47
CA PHE A 166 -3.12 -0.79 -5.70
C PHE A 166 -1.80 -0.03 -5.70
N GLY A 167 -0.68 -0.77 -5.60
CA GLY A 167 0.66 -0.22 -5.82
C GLY A 167 1.01 -0.05 -7.30
N GLN A 168 2.30 -0.04 -7.64
CA GLN A 168 2.77 0.23 -9.01
C GLN A 168 2.62 -0.97 -9.97
N GLY A 169 2.57 -2.20 -9.42
CA GLY A 169 2.41 -3.44 -10.17
C GLY A 169 1.36 -4.36 -9.53
N PHE A 170 0.87 -5.34 -10.28
CA PHE A 170 -0.13 -6.29 -9.78
C PHE A 170 0.37 -7.06 -8.54
N GLY A 171 1.68 -7.31 -8.48
CA GLY A 171 2.33 -7.94 -7.33
C GLY A 171 2.27 -7.12 -6.03
N SER A 172 1.86 -5.86 -6.08
CA SER A 172 1.77 -4.96 -4.93
C SER A 172 0.32 -4.65 -4.50
N HIS A 173 -0.67 -5.35 -5.06
CA HIS A 173 -2.06 -5.22 -4.59
C HIS A 173 -2.22 -5.85 -3.21
N LEU A 174 -2.77 -5.08 -2.27
CA LEU A 174 -3.00 -5.51 -0.89
C LEU A 174 -4.44 -5.18 -0.47
N VAL A 175 -5.12 -6.14 0.14
CA VAL A 175 -6.36 -5.91 0.89
C VAL A 175 -6.09 -6.16 2.37
N THR A 176 -6.40 -5.18 3.21
CA THR A 176 -6.17 -5.24 4.65
C THR A 176 -7.28 -4.53 5.42
N GLN A 177 -7.17 -4.47 6.74
CA GLN A 177 -8.11 -3.78 7.62
C GLN A 177 -7.34 -2.90 8.60
N MET A 178 -7.86 -1.69 8.83
CA MET A 178 -7.41 -0.77 9.86
C MET A 178 -8.29 -0.93 11.09
N TYR A 179 -7.69 -0.98 12.27
CA TYR A 179 -8.36 -0.99 13.56
C TYR A 179 -8.10 0.29 14.36
N PHE A 180 -8.90 0.54 15.40
CA PHE A 180 -8.74 1.67 16.31
C PHE A 180 -8.04 1.24 17.61
N PRO A 181 -7.23 2.11 18.23
CA PRO A 181 -6.46 1.75 19.41
C PRO A 181 -7.38 1.52 20.62
N GLY A 182 -7.05 0.51 21.43
CA GLY A 182 -7.74 0.22 22.69
C GLY A 182 -9.09 -0.48 22.56
N ASP A 183 -9.39 -1.10 21.42
CA ASP A 183 -10.63 -1.87 21.26
C ASP A 183 -10.59 -3.17 22.10
N PRO A 184 -11.55 -3.39 23.03
CA PRO A 184 -11.57 -4.57 23.90
C PRO A 184 -11.88 -5.87 23.16
N LEU A 185 -12.31 -5.81 21.89
CA LEU A 185 -12.66 -7.00 21.10
C LEU A 185 -11.44 -7.66 20.43
N PHE A 186 -10.25 -7.07 20.51
CA PHE A 186 -9.04 -7.62 19.86
C PHE A 186 -8.73 -9.06 20.27
N ASP A 187 -8.82 -9.38 21.56
CA ASP A 187 -8.52 -10.73 22.06
C ASP A 187 -9.58 -11.76 21.65
N GLN A 188 -10.74 -11.30 21.18
CA GLN A 188 -11.88 -12.14 20.79
C GLN A 188 -12.08 -12.22 19.28
N ASP A 189 -11.44 -11.36 18.48
CA ASP A 189 -11.59 -11.37 17.02
C ASP A 189 -10.56 -12.30 16.36
N PRO A 190 -10.98 -13.48 15.87
CA PRO A 190 -10.06 -14.40 15.21
C PRO A 190 -9.49 -13.84 13.91
N ILE A 191 -10.09 -12.82 13.28
CA ILE A 191 -9.50 -12.14 12.12
C ILE A 191 -8.33 -11.25 12.53
N PHE A 192 -8.43 -10.56 13.67
CA PHE A 192 -7.30 -9.80 14.21
C PHE A 192 -6.19 -10.74 14.70
N GLN A 193 -6.55 -11.81 15.43
CA GLN A 193 -5.60 -12.81 15.96
C GLN A 193 -4.96 -13.70 14.87
N LEU A 194 -5.54 -13.74 13.66
CA LEU A 194 -5.03 -14.47 12.51
C LEU A 194 -3.59 -14.05 12.14
N VAL A 195 -3.27 -12.76 12.28
CA VAL A 195 -1.91 -12.24 12.06
C VAL A 195 -1.09 -12.58 13.30
N ARG A 196 -0.21 -13.59 13.19
CA ARG A 196 0.44 -14.19 14.35
C ARG A 196 1.53 -13.32 14.94
N ASP A 197 2.27 -12.60 14.10
CA ASP A 197 3.29 -11.66 14.53
C ASP A 197 2.64 -10.44 15.24
N PRO A 198 2.92 -10.20 16.53
CA PRO A 198 2.42 -9.03 17.24
C PRO A 198 2.87 -7.71 16.60
N ALA A 199 4.07 -7.66 16.02
CA ALA A 199 4.56 -6.44 15.37
C ALA A 199 3.73 -6.15 14.11
N ALA A 200 3.51 -7.14 13.25
CA ALA A 200 2.61 -7.02 12.11
C ALA A 200 1.17 -6.62 12.51
N ARG A 201 0.63 -7.19 13.60
CA ARG A 201 -0.69 -6.79 14.12
C ARG A 201 -0.75 -5.34 14.55
N GLN A 202 0.29 -4.86 15.24
CA GLN A 202 0.34 -3.49 15.71
C GLN A 202 0.29 -2.48 14.56
N LEU A 203 0.84 -2.85 13.39
CA LEU A 203 0.81 -2.01 12.20
C LEU A 203 -0.59 -1.86 11.59
N MET A 204 -1.54 -2.73 11.93
CA MET A 204 -2.95 -2.59 11.54
C MET A 204 -3.74 -1.66 12.47
N ILE A 205 -3.19 -1.28 13.63
CA ILE A 205 -3.85 -0.39 14.59
C ILE A 205 -3.44 1.06 14.29
N ALA A 206 -4.42 1.88 13.93
CA ALA A 206 -4.18 3.29 13.64
C ALA A 206 -3.78 4.07 14.90
N SER A 207 -2.85 5.01 14.74
CA SER A 207 -2.46 5.91 15.82
C SER A 207 -3.34 7.17 15.83
N LEU A 208 -3.75 7.61 17.02
CA LEU A 208 -4.43 8.89 17.17
C LEU A 208 -3.41 10.03 16.94
N SER A 209 -3.72 10.95 16.03
CA SER A 209 -2.92 12.16 15.79
C SER A 209 -3.64 13.38 16.36
N ALA A 210 -2.89 14.23 17.07
CA ALA A 210 -3.38 15.54 17.51
C ALA A 210 -3.39 16.58 16.38
N ALA A 211 -2.61 16.36 15.31
CA ALA A 211 -2.52 17.25 14.18
C ALA A 211 -3.44 16.77 13.06
N THR A 212 -4.42 17.60 12.69
CA THR A 212 -5.23 17.38 11.48
C THR A 212 -4.46 17.92 10.28
N ASP A 213 -3.75 17.05 9.54
CA ASP A 213 -3.19 17.46 8.25
C ASP A 213 -4.28 17.47 7.17
N ARG A 214 -5.00 18.60 7.08
CA ARG A 214 -5.98 18.82 6.00
C ARG A 214 -5.31 19.06 4.63
N SER A 215 -3.98 19.15 4.54
CA SER A 215 -3.32 19.44 3.27
C SER A 215 -3.46 18.29 2.25
N ALA A 216 -3.76 17.07 2.70
CA ALA A 216 -4.06 15.92 1.85
C ALA A 216 -5.49 15.92 1.26
N SER A 217 -6.44 16.69 1.81
CA SER A 217 -7.79 16.82 1.23
C SER A 217 -7.87 17.92 0.16
N ALA A 218 -6.83 18.75 0.04
CA ALA A 218 -6.66 19.63 -1.10
C ALA A 218 -6.06 18.81 -2.25
N GLY A 219 -6.89 18.49 -3.25
CA GLY A 219 -6.45 17.81 -4.47
C GLY A 219 -5.16 18.44 -5.05
N PRO A 220 -4.34 17.66 -5.76
CA PRO A 220 -2.98 18.05 -6.10
C PRO A 220 -2.94 19.33 -6.94
N ARG A 221 -2.25 20.37 -6.43
CA ARG A 221 -1.91 21.57 -7.21
C ARG A 221 -0.81 21.25 -8.21
N TYR A 222 -1.19 20.71 -9.36
CA TYR A 222 -0.25 20.49 -10.46
C TYR A 222 0.10 21.83 -11.14
N ARG A 223 1.29 22.35 -10.84
CA ARG A 223 1.92 23.41 -11.64
C ARG A 223 2.35 22.80 -12.99
N ARG A 224 1.76 23.26 -14.10
CA ARG A 224 2.21 22.91 -15.47
C ARG A 224 3.70 23.20 -15.60
N ARG A 225 4.54 22.17 -15.66
CA ARG A 225 5.84 22.25 -16.33
C ARG A 225 5.71 21.46 -17.63
N ARG A 226 5.80 22.15 -18.76
CA ARG A 226 6.04 21.52 -20.06
C ARG A 226 7.38 20.80 -19.96
N ALA A 227 7.38 19.47 -20.03
CA ALA A 227 8.60 18.71 -20.27
C ALA A 227 8.89 18.75 -21.77
N SER A 228 9.87 19.57 -22.17
CA SER A 228 10.53 19.42 -23.47
C SER A 228 11.45 18.20 -23.36
N SER A 229 11.02 17.07 -23.89
CA SER A 229 11.85 15.88 -24.05
C SER A 229 12.75 16.06 -25.28
N THR A 230 13.99 16.50 -25.06
CA THR A 230 15.05 16.32 -26.05
C THR A 230 15.77 15.03 -25.69
N ARG A 231 15.53 13.99 -26.51
CA ARG A 231 16.12 12.67 -26.39
C ARG A 231 17.63 12.77 -26.67
N ALA A 232 18.48 12.53 -25.67
CA ALA A 232 19.92 12.41 -25.88
C ALA A 232 20.23 11.04 -26.54
N PRO A 233 21.07 10.99 -27.59
CA PRO A 233 21.42 9.73 -28.24
C PRO A 233 22.42 8.93 -27.39
N ILE A 234 22.20 7.62 -27.37
CA ILE A 234 23.07 6.60 -26.78
C ILE A 234 24.37 6.52 -27.61
N ARG A 235 25.54 6.76 -27.00
CA ARG A 235 26.85 6.51 -27.63
C ARG A 235 27.31 5.08 -27.36
N SER A 236 27.66 4.37 -28.44
CA SER A 236 28.38 3.09 -28.45
C SER A 236 29.86 3.27 -28.09
N PRO A 237 30.55 2.24 -27.53
CA PRO A 237 31.97 2.30 -27.23
C PRO A 237 32.79 1.98 -28.50
N GLY A 238 33.67 2.88 -28.91
CA GLY A 238 34.54 2.72 -30.08
C GLY A 238 35.93 3.30 -29.84
N SER A 239 36.91 2.40 -29.87
CA SER A 239 38.31 2.49 -30.30
C SER A 239 39.05 3.84 -30.36
N ALA A 240 40.29 3.78 -29.88
CA ALA A 240 41.35 4.77 -29.94
C ALA A 240 41.60 5.42 -31.32
N SER A 241 42.03 6.68 -31.33
CA SER A 241 43.43 7.10 -31.59
C SER A 241 43.51 8.49 -32.21
N TRP A 242 44.62 9.15 -31.86
CA TRP A 242 44.92 10.56 -32.04
C TRP A 242 45.48 10.88 -33.43
N SER A 243 45.25 12.11 -33.89
CA SER A 243 45.80 12.64 -35.14
C SER A 243 47.09 13.46 -34.93
N ARG A 244 47.96 13.32 -35.92
CA ARG A 244 49.32 13.84 -36.15
C ARG A 244 49.65 15.27 -35.69
N ALA A 245 50.83 15.40 -35.09
CA ALA A 245 51.79 16.47 -35.38
C ALA A 245 53.22 15.86 -35.42
N ARG A 246 54.02 16.23 -36.44
CA ARG A 246 55.46 15.91 -36.62
C ARG A 246 56.32 17.11 -36.15
N PRO A 247 57.66 17.07 -36.21
CA PRO A 247 58.62 16.13 -35.59
C PRO A 247 59.76 16.87 -34.82
N ARG A 248 60.53 16.19 -33.97
CA ARG A 248 61.99 16.40 -33.83
C ARG A 248 62.68 15.30 -32.99
N GLN A 249 63.83 14.89 -33.52
CA GLN A 249 65.02 14.18 -33.00
C GLN A 249 65.27 14.27 -31.47
N THR A 250 65.96 13.37 -30.73
CA THR A 250 67.04 12.39 -30.98
C THR A 250 67.17 11.40 -29.79
N SER A 251 67.85 10.27 -30.06
CA SER A 251 68.75 9.45 -29.21
C SER A 251 68.26 8.55 -28.05
N SER A 252 68.54 7.26 -28.27
CA SER A 252 69.25 6.29 -27.40
C SER A 252 68.58 5.62 -26.18
N SER A 253 68.52 4.28 -26.30
CA SER A 253 68.98 3.25 -25.35
C SER A 253 67.96 2.49 -24.49
N THR A 254 68.05 1.15 -24.63
CA THR A 254 68.06 0.13 -23.56
C THR A 254 66.73 -0.42 -22.97
N ARG A 255 66.34 -1.57 -23.52
CA ARG A 255 66.07 -2.90 -22.87
C ARG A 255 64.93 -3.08 -21.83
N SER A 256 64.23 -4.21 -22.05
CA SER A 256 63.76 -5.22 -21.07
C SER A 256 62.28 -5.25 -20.65
N THR A 257 61.62 -6.36 -21.06
CA THR A 257 60.69 -7.27 -20.31
C THR A 257 59.55 -6.63 -19.49
N THR A 258 58.28 -7.04 -19.59
CA THR A 258 57.77 -8.38 -19.27
C THR A 258 56.29 -8.47 -19.67
N ALA A 259 55.84 -9.66 -20.08
CA ALA A 259 54.46 -10.00 -20.37
C ALA A 259 53.66 -10.30 -19.08
N ALA A 260 52.40 -9.86 -19.01
CA ALA A 260 51.36 -10.52 -18.21
C ALA A 260 49.98 -10.19 -18.79
N SER A 261 49.26 -11.25 -19.14
CA SER A 261 47.99 -11.25 -19.84
C SER A 261 46.80 -11.51 -18.91
N ARG A 262 45.62 -11.04 -19.35
CA ARG A 262 44.23 -11.46 -19.00
C ARG A 262 43.56 -10.72 -17.84
N SER A 263 42.72 -9.75 -18.21
CA SER A 263 41.63 -9.20 -17.42
C SER A 263 40.31 -9.83 -17.87
N SER A 264 39.56 -10.35 -16.90
CA SER A 264 38.21 -10.91 -16.99
C SER A 264 37.15 -9.79 -17.01
N ALA A 265 36.09 -10.01 -17.79
CA ALA A 265 34.97 -9.08 -17.99
C ALA A 265 34.10 -8.94 -16.71
N PRO A 266 33.49 -7.76 -16.45
CA PRO A 266 32.63 -7.58 -15.30
C PRO A 266 31.20 -8.08 -15.55
N ALA A 267 30.66 -8.80 -14.57
CA ALA A 267 29.31 -9.32 -14.51
C ALA A 267 28.25 -8.20 -14.46
N ARG A 268 27.20 -8.34 -15.28
CA ARG A 268 25.99 -7.51 -15.22
C ARG A 268 25.33 -7.64 -13.84
N ARG A 269 25.21 -6.52 -13.12
CA ARG A 269 24.35 -6.38 -11.94
C ARG A 269 22.89 -6.64 -12.34
N ARG A 270 22.29 -7.69 -11.78
CA ARG A 270 20.83 -7.90 -11.80
C ARG A 270 20.18 -6.82 -10.93
N SER A 271 19.19 -6.12 -11.48
CA SER A 271 18.25 -5.33 -10.68
C SER A 271 17.39 -6.30 -9.87
N SER A 272 17.51 -6.24 -8.56
CA SER A 272 16.58 -6.92 -7.64
C SER A 272 15.19 -6.30 -7.84
N GLY A 273 14.21 -7.14 -8.20
CA GLY A 273 12.80 -6.79 -8.17
C GLY A 273 12.44 -6.22 -6.80
N SER A 274 11.68 -5.13 -6.81
CA SER A 274 11.21 -4.48 -5.59
C SER A 274 10.00 -5.25 -5.09
N THR A 275 10.17 -6.06 -4.06
CA THR A 275 9.04 -6.59 -3.30
C THR A 275 8.38 -5.48 -2.47
N PHE A 276 7.19 -5.80 -1.96
CA PHE A 276 6.26 -4.87 -1.34
C PHE A 276 5.70 -5.50 -0.05
N SER A 277 5.97 -4.84 1.06
CA SER A 277 5.49 -5.00 2.42
C SER A 277 5.09 -3.60 2.89
N ALA A 278 4.17 -2.97 2.16
CA ALA A 278 3.60 -1.70 2.59
C ALA A 278 2.46 -1.99 3.56
N ILE A 279 2.73 -1.85 4.85
CA ILE A 279 1.63 -1.55 5.78
C ILE A 279 1.52 -0.04 5.83
N PRO A 280 0.40 0.56 5.36
CA PRO A 280 0.23 2.00 5.39
C PRO A 280 0.43 2.50 6.82
N ALA A 281 1.25 3.53 7.02
CA ALA A 281 1.26 4.23 8.31
C ALA A 281 -0.09 4.94 8.44
N MET A 282 -1.01 4.36 9.22
CA MET A 282 -2.38 4.85 9.39
C MET A 282 -2.48 5.71 10.65
N THR A 283 -2.89 6.95 10.47
CA THR A 283 -3.26 7.85 11.56
C THR A 283 -4.71 8.26 11.43
N TRP A 284 -5.34 8.55 12.56
CA TRP A 284 -6.68 9.12 12.57
C TRP A 284 -6.77 10.30 13.51
N THR A 285 -7.68 11.23 13.23
CA THR A 285 -7.98 12.37 14.11
C THR A 285 -9.48 12.52 14.30
N THR A 286 -9.90 13.05 15.45
CA THR A 286 -11.28 13.46 15.68
C THR A 286 -11.55 14.77 14.94
N GLY A 287 -12.65 14.84 14.21
CA GLY A 287 -13.11 16.06 13.56
C GLY A 287 -13.77 17.01 14.58
N PRO A 288 -13.80 18.33 14.33
CA PRO A 288 -14.57 19.24 15.17
C PRO A 288 -16.06 18.89 15.09
N THR A 289 -16.69 18.72 16.26
CA THR A 289 -18.14 18.65 16.41
C THR A 289 -18.72 20.04 16.13
N THR A 290 -19.27 20.26 14.93
CA THR A 290 -20.03 21.49 14.66
C THR A 290 -21.39 21.39 15.34
N GLY A 291 -21.42 21.62 16.65
CA GLY A 291 -22.65 21.95 17.36
C GLY A 291 -22.99 23.41 17.08
N SER A 292 -23.85 23.69 16.10
CA SER A 292 -24.40 25.03 15.89
C SER A 292 -25.53 25.29 16.89
N GLY A 293 -25.15 25.54 18.15
CA GLY A 293 -26.01 26.28 19.06
C GLY A 293 -25.97 27.76 18.67
N LYS A 294 -26.99 28.26 17.97
CA LYS A 294 -27.38 29.67 18.01
C LYS A 294 -28.91 29.79 17.95
N ARG A 295 -29.51 29.92 19.14
CA ARG A 295 -30.63 30.85 19.33
C ARG A 295 -30.10 32.25 19.04
N CYS A 296 -30.74 32.95 18.11
CA CYS A 296 -30.85 34.40 18.02
C CYS A 296 -31.81 34.74 16.88
N ALA A 297 -33.10 34.75 17.20
CA ALA A 297 -34.15 35.69 16.84
C ALA A 297 -35.43 35.19 17.51
#